data_AF-A0A7S1UIB6-F1
#
_entry.id   AF-A0A7S1UIB6-F1
#
_cell.length_a   1.000
_cell.length_b   1.000
_cell.length_c   1.000
_cell.angle_alpha   90.00
_cell.angle_beta   90.00
_cell.angle_gamma   90.00
#
_symmetry.space_group_name_H-M   'P 1'
#
loop_
_entity.id
_entity.type
_entity.pdbx_description
1 polymer ?
#
loop_
_entity_poly.entity_id
_entity_poly.type
_entity_poly.pdbx_seq_one_letter_code
_entity_poly.pdbx_strand_id
1 'polypeptide(L)'
;EPEPEPEPEPEPEPEPEPEPEPGQAGLDGVPFGGVGNSGYGCYHGKASFDAFSYKRGVVHRHGYLDAAVLVPTPGSINIRYPPDNPTRRALLPLLVRYAPALPRFLTLGNLIGVTVLAVLITTFKNGMLKEGLRKAIEYL
;
A
#
# COMPACT_ATOMS: atom_id res chain seq x y z
N GLU A 1 -18.59 -75.26 53.21
CA GLU A 1 -17.70 -74.61 52.23
C GLU A 1 -17.90 -73.11 52.39
N PRO A 2 -16.86 -72.28 52.52
CA PRO A 2 -17.03 -70.84 52.57
C PRO A 2 -17.52 -70.34 51.20
N GLU A 3 -18.51 -69.46 51.20
CA GLU A 3 -19.03 -68.84 49.98
C GLU A 3 -17.92 -68.03 49.28
N PRO A 4 -17.82 -68.08 47.94
CA PRO A 4 -16.82 -67.31 47.21
C PRO A 4 -17.09 -65.81 47.40
N GLU A 5 -16.05 -65.06 47.74
CA GLU A 5 -16.12 -63.60 47.84
C GLU A 5 -16.59 -63.00 46.50
N PRO A 6 -17.48 -61.99 46.52
CA PRO A 6 -17.93 -61.35 45.29
C PRO A 6 -16.75 -60.69 44.58
N GLU A 7 -16.59 -60.98 43.29
CA GLU A 7 -15.56 -60.36 42.46
C GLU A 7 -15.70 -58.83 42.50
N PRO A 8 -14.59 -58.08 42.62
CA PRO A 8 -14.65 -56.63 42.61
C PRO A 8 -15.22 -56.14 41.29
N GLU A 9 -16.22 -55.26 41.35
CA GLU A 9 -16.80 -54.64 40.16
C GLU A 9 -15.70 -53.96 39.34
N PRO A 10 -15.71 -54.09 38.00
CA PRO A 10 -14.72 -53.43 37.16
C PRO A 10 -14.83 -51.91 37.35
N GLU A 11 -13.69 -51.26 37.61
CA GLU A 11 -13.64 -49.82 37.74
C GLU A 11 -14.25 -49.16 36.48
N PRO A 12 -15.08 -48.12 36.63
CA PRO A 12 -15.64 -47.42 35.49
C PRO A 12 -14.50 -46.85 34.65
N GLU A 13 -14.54 -47.11 33.34
CA GLU A 13 -13.55 -46.58 32.40
C GLU A 13 -13.49 -45.05 32.56
N PRO A 14 -12.28 -44.45 32.62
CA PRO A 14 -12.14 -43.02 32.75
C PRO A 14 -12.81 -42.35 31.56
N GLU A 15 -13.69 -41.38 31.83
CA GLU A 15 -14.36 -40.61 30.78
C GLU A 15 -13.30 -40.01 29.83
N PRO A 16 -13.54 -40.02 28.50
CA PRO A 16 -12.59 -39.44 27.56
C PRO A 16 -12.39 -37.96 27.89
N GLU A 17 -11.13 -37.56 28.08
CA GLU A 17 -10.78 -36.17 28.36
C GLU A 17 -11.34 -35.27 27.24
N PRO A 18 -11.91 -34.09 27.57
CA PRO A 18 -12.42 -33.17 26.57
C PRO A 18 -11.26 -32.76 25.66
N GLU A 19 -11.45 -32.92 24.34
CA GLU A 19 -10.46 -32.45 23.36
C GLU A 19 -10.13 -30.97 23.62
N PRO A 20 -8.85 -30.59 23.62
CA PRO A 20 -8.48 -29.20 23.87
C PRO A 20 -9.09 -28.32 22.79
N GLU A 21 -10.03 -27.46 23.19
CA GLU A 21 -10.53 -26.37 22.35
C GLU A 21 -9.34 -25.67 21.70
N PRO A 22 -9.32 -25.48 20.37
CA PRO A 22 -8.18 -24.86 19.70
C PRO A 22 -8.06 -23.41 20.19
N GLY A 23 -7.17 -23.21 21.16
CA GLY A 23 -6.78 -21.88 21.62
C GLY A 23 -6.20 -21.07 20.46
N GLN A 24 -6.15 -19.75 20.61
CA GLN A 24 -5.65 -18.84 19.57
C GLN A 24 -4.27 -19.20 18.99
N ALA A 25 -3.47 -20.01 19.70
CA ALA A 25 -2.20 -20.55 19.24
C ALA A 25 -2.31 -21.55 18.07
N GLY A 26 -3.48 -22.15 17.82
CA GLY A 26 -3.72 -23.11 16.74
C GLY A 26 -4.27 -22.51 15.44
N LEU A 27 -4.52 -21.19 15.38
CA LEU A 27 -5.15 -20.54 14.23
C LEU A 27 -4.13 -20.02 13.22
N ASP A 28 -3.97 -20.69 12.07
CA ASP A 28 -3.00 -20.42 10.98
C ASP A 28 -2.97 -19.01 10.38
N GLY A 29 -3.95 -18.16 10.71
CA GLY A 29 -4.05 -16.77 10.23
C GLY A 29 -3.67 -15.68 11.26
N VAL A 30 -3.42 -16.03 12.52
CA VAL A 30 -3.21 -15.06 13.60
C VAL A 30 -1.77 -15.12 14.09
N PRO A 31 -1.04 -14.00 14.16
CA PRO A 31 0.32 -13.99 14.69
C PRO A 31 0.29 -14.26 16.21
N PHE A 32 1.03 -15.26 16.66
CA PHE A 32 1.22 -15.57 18.07
C PHE A 32 2.55 -14.99 18.57
N GLY A 33 2.52 -14.24 19.67
CA GLY A 33 3.69 -13.56 20.22
C GLY A 33 3.38 -12.75 21.48
N GLY A 34 4.43 -12.34 22.18
CA GLY A 34 4.34 -11.55 23.42
C GLY A 34 4.64 -10.06 23.19
N VAL A 35 4.34 -9.25 24.21
CA VAL A 35 4.75 -7.84 24.31
C VAL A 35 5.25 -7.57 25.74
N GLY A 36 6.39 -6.88 25.89
CA GLY A 36 6.92 -6.47 27.18
C GLY A 36 7.50 -7.65 27.97
N ASN A 37 7.03 -7.89 29.20
CA ASN A 37 7.52 -8.99 30.04
C ASN A 37 7.23 -10.39 29.48
N SER A 38 6.29 -10.50 28.54
CA SER A 38 5.93 -11.76 27.87
C SER A 38 6.78 -12.05 26.62
N GLY A 39 7.66 -11.12 26.21
CA GLY A 39 8.56 -11.27 25.05
C GLY A 39 8.30 -10.24 23.95
N TYR A 40 9.03 -10.37 22.83
CA TYR A 40 8.88 -9.53 21.65
C TYR A 40 8.89 -10.37 20.38
N GLY A 41 8.21 -9.86 19.36
CA GLY A 41 8.06 -10.54 18.08
C GLY A 41 6.88 -11.49 18.08
N CYS A 42 6.55 -11.98 16.90
CA CYS A 42 5.46 -12.90 16.68
C CYS A 42 5.83 -13.86 15.55
N TYR A 43 5.19 -15.01 15.58
CA TYR A 43 5.31 -16.05 14.58
C TYR A 43 3.92 -16.60 14.28
N HIS A 44 3.86 -17.71 13.55
CA HIS A 44 2.67 -18.35 12.97
C HIS A 44 2.32 -17.84 11.56
N GLY A 45 1.96 -18.78 10.67
CA GLY A 45 1.67 -18.50 9.27
C GLY A 45 2.72 -17.61 8.58
N LYS A 46 2.26 -16.49 8.00
CA LYS A 46 3.12 -15.49 7.35
C LYS A 46 4.08 -14.78 8.31
N ALA A 47 3.71 -14.62 9.59
CA ALA A 47 4.55 -13.95 10.57
C ALA A 47 5.83 -14.75 10.85
N SER A 48 5.77 -16.10 10.83
CA SER A 48 6.97 -16.95 10.88
C SER A 48 7.92 -16.67 9.72
N PHE A 49 7.39 -16.63 8.48
CA PHE A 49 8.21 -16.33 7.31
C PHE A 49 8.86 -14.95 7.42
N ASP A 50 8.10 -13.93 7.82
CA ASP A 50 8.62 -12.57 8.00
C ASP A 50 9.64 -12.48 9.16
N ALA A 51 9.52 -13.30 10.22
CA ALA A 51 10.43 -13.32 11.36
C ALA A 51 11.79 -13.95 11.03
N PHE A 52 11.81 -14.96 10.16
CA PHE A 52 13.04 -15.66 9.75
C PHE A 52 13.59 -15.21 8.39
N SER A 53 12.93 -14.26 7.71
CA SER A 53 13.37 -13.71 6.42
C SER A 53 13.92 -12.30 6.55
N TYR A 54 14.98 -12.00 5.81
CA TYR A 54 15.52 -10.65 5.71
C TYR A 54 14.83 -9.86 4.60
N LYS A 55 14.07 -8.81 4.97
CA LYS A 55 13.42 -7.89 4.00
C LYS A 55 14.45 -6.94 3.39
N ARG A 56 15.02 -7.33 2.24
CA ARG A 56 15.97 -6.50 1.49
C ARG A 56 15.27 -5.35 0.77
N GLY A 57 15.56 -4.11 1.15
CA GLY A 57 15.14 -2.92 0.40
C GLY A 57 15.89 -2.80 -0.94
N VAL A 58 15.16 -2.77 -2.06
CA VAL A 58 15.71 -2.56 -3.41
C VAL A 58 15.01 -1.36 -4.04
N VAL A 59 15.80 -0.41 -4.56
CA VAL A 59 15.29 0.80 -5.23
C VAL A 59 15.75 0.78 -6.69
N HIS A 60 14.79 0.73 -7.61
CA HIS A 60 15.06 0.89 -9.03
C HIS A 60 15.01 2.37 -9.41
N ARG A 61 16.08 2.87 -10.05
CA ARG A 61 16.17 4.25 -10.53
C ARG A 61 16.10 4.28 -12.05
N HIS A 62 15.36 5.25 -12.59
CA HIS A 62 15.32 5.51 -14.02
C HIS A 62 16.41 6.52 -14.39
N GLY A 63 17.35 6.13 -15.27
CA GLY A 63 18.55 6.92 -15.59
C GLY A 63 18.28 8.35 -16.08
N TYR A 64 17.13 8.59 -16.73
CA TYR A 64 16.75 9.92 -17.22
C TYR A 64 16.46 10.94 -16.10
N LEU A 65 15.88 10.50 -14.97
CA LEU A 65 15.65 11.37 -13.81
C LEU A 65 16.93 11.59 -12.99
N ASP A 66 17.79 10.57 -12.94
CA ASP A 66 19.07 10.67 -12.24
C ASP A 66 20.06 11.56 -13.02
N ALA A 67 20.06 11.56 -14.36
CA ALA A 67 20.94 12.42 -15.16
C ALA A 67 20.72 13.92 -14.90
N ALA A 68 19.46 14.36 -14.77
CA ALA A 68 19.12 15.76 -14.49
C ALA A 68 19.45 16.21 -13.04
N VAL A 69 19.59 15.25 -12.12
CA VAL A 69 19.88 15.48 -10.69
C VAL A 69 21.34 15.22 -10.34
N LEU A 70 22.04 14.34 -11.07
CA LEU A 70 23.39 13.87 -10.76
C LEU A 70 24.47 14.51 -11.64
N VAL A 71 24.19 14.82 -12.92
CA VAL A 71 25.21 15.37 -13.82
C VAL A 71 25.28 16.89 -13.64
N PRO A 72 26.45 17.46 -13.28
CA PRO A 72 26.64 18.90 -13.17
C PRO A 72 26.74 19.54 -14.56
N THR A 73 25.63 19.61 -15.27
CA THR A 73 25.52 20.38 -16.52
C THR A 73 25.03 21.79 -16.20
N PRO A 74 25.55 22.87 -16.83
CA PRO A 74 24.94 24.19 -16.69
C PRO A 74 23.46 24.13 -17.08
N GLY A 75 22.57 24.50 -16.16
CA GLY A 75 21.11 24.36 -16.31
C GLY A 75 20.49 23.10 -15.68
N SER A 76 21.29 22.11 -15.25
CA SER A 76 20.83 20.91 -14.52
C SER A 76 20.36 21.26 -13.10
N ILE A 77 19.42 20.49 -12.56
CA ILE A 77 18.89 20.62 -11.19
C ILE A 77 19.74 19.74 -10.26
N ASN A 78 21.06 19.95 -10.28
CA ASN A 78 21.93 19.23 -9.37
C ASN A 78 21.75 19.79 -7.95
N ILE A 79 21.01 19.04 -7.13
CA ILE A 79 20.66 19.38 -5.74
C ILE A 79 21.58 18.65 -4.75
N ARG A 80 22.11 17.49 -5.16
CA ARG A 80 22.83 16.58 -4.28
C ARG A 80 24.33 16.87 -4.26
N TYR A 81 24.89 17.31 -5.39
CA TYR A 81 26.32 17.59 -5.49
C TYR A 81 26.63 19.11 -5.44
N PRO A 82 27.77 19.50 -4.85
CA PRO A 82 28.26 20.89 -4.87
C PRO A 82 28.69 21.34 -6.28
N PRO A 83 28.79 22.65 -6.59
CA PRO A 83 28.63 23.83 -5.72
C PRO A 83 27.18 24.16 -5.43
N ASP A 84 26.93 24.65 -4.21
CA ASP A 84 25.58 24.95 -3.79
C ASP A 84 24.93 26.13 -4.54
N ASN A 85 23.64 26.01 -4.81
CA ASN A 85 22.80 27.09 -5.29
C ASN A 85 21.74 27.46 -4.23
N PRO A 86 21.82 28.67 -3.61
CA PRO A 86 20.96 29.06 -2.49
C PRO A 86 19.48 29.12 -2.88
N THR A 87 19.17 29.50 -4.12
CA THR A 87 17.80 29.60 -4.63
C THR A 87 17.14 28.22 -4.71
N ARG A 88 17.89 27.19 -5.12
CA ARG A 88 17.37 25.82 -5.23
C ARG A 88 17.17 25.21 -3.86
N ARG A 89 18.12 25.40 -2.92
CA ARG A 89 17.98 24.93 -1.53
C ARG A 89 16.71 25.46 -0.86
N ALA A 90 16.37 26.72 -1.08
CA ALA A 90 15.14 27.32 -0.55
C ALA A 90 13.86 26.72 -1.16
N LEU A 91 13.90 26.29 -2.44
CA LEU A 91 12.75 25.72 -3.15
C LEU A 91 12.54 24.22 -2.92
N LEU A 92 13.56 23.48 -2.47
CA LEU A 92 13.45 22.04 -2.24
C LEU A 92 12.41 21.61 -1.22
N PRO A 93 12.35 22.18 -0.01
CA PRO A 93 11.32 21.80 0.95
C PRO A 93 9.93 22.12 0.43
N LEU A 94 9.78 23.16 -0.39
CA LEU A 94 8.53 23.49 -1.08
C LEU A 94 8.19 22.37 -2.08
N LEU A 95 9.11 22.01 -2.97
CA LEU A 95 8.91 20.95 -3.95
C LEU A 95 8.63 19.60 -3.30
N VAL A 96 9.40 19.16 -2.30
CA VAL A 96 9.18 17.87 -1.62
C VAL A 96 7.82 17.83 -0.90
N ARG A 97 7.39 18.96 -0.33
CA ARG A 97 6.11 19.06 0.37
C ARG A 97 4.91 19.04 -0.58
N TYR A 98 5.04 19.66 -1.76
CA TYR A 98 3.94 19.80 -2.72
C TYR A 98 4.00 18.83 -3.92
N ALA A 99 5.13 18.15 -4.16
CA ALA A 99 5.29 17.17 -5.24
C ALA A 99 4.31 15.99 -5.16
N PRO A 100 4.07 15.35 -4.00
CA PRO A 100 3.10 14.26 -3.92
C PRO A 100 1.64 14.75 -3.93
N ALA A 101 1.41 16.06 -3.84
CA ALA A 101 0.07 16.66 -3.84
C ALA A 101 -0.46 16.96 -5.25
N LEU A 102 0.35 16.79 -6.30
CA LEU A 102 -0.15 16.86 -7.66
C LEU A 102 -1.09 15.66 -7.89
N PRO A 103 -2.39 15.91 -8.12
CA PRO A 103 -3.34 14.83 -8.20
C PRO A 103 -2.99 13.96 -9.42
N ARG A 104 -3.06 12.63 -9.23
CA ARG A 104 -2.61 11.63 -10.21
C ARG A 104 -3.25 11.73 -11.60
N PHE A 105 -4.35 12.48 -11.73
CA PHE A 105 -4.94 12.78 -13.03
C PHE A 105 -4.01 13.62 -13.92
N LEU A 106 -3.02 14.34 -13.36
CA LEU A 106 -2.14 15.24 -14.11
C LEU A 106 -1.06 14.57 -14.97
N THR A 107 -0.69 13.32 -14.70
CA THR A 107 0.60 12.77 -15.15
C THR A 107 0.58 11.87 -16.38
N LEU A 108 -0.58 11.38 -16.85
CA LEU A 108 -0.69 10.68 -18.15
C LEU A 108 -2.11 10.73 -18.75
N GLY A 109 -3.14 10.56 -17.91
CA GLY A 109 -4.55 10.70 -18.33
C GLY A 109 -4.95 12.14 -18.70
N ASN A 110 -4.11 13.12 -18.35
CA ASN A 110 -4.43 14.53 -18.51
C ASN A 110 -4.25 15.08 -19.91
N LEU A 111 -3.53 14.40 -20.81
CA LEU A 111 -3.44 14.89 -22.19
C LEU A 111 -4.81 14.83 -22.88
N ILE A 112 -5.58 13.77 -22.59
CA ILE A 112 -6.95 13.60 -23.07
C ILE A 112 -7.87 14.58 -22.33
N GLY A 113 -7.74 14.69 -21.01
CA GLY A 113 -8.56 15.63 -20.22
C GLY A 113 -8.38 17.10 -20.61
N VAL A 114 -7.14 17.54 -20.84
CA VAL A 114 -6.82 18.92 -21.23
C VAL A 114 -7.24 19.20 -22.67
N THR A 115 -7.10 18.25 -23.59
CA THR A 115 -7.59 18.42 -24.97
C THR A 115 -9.12 18.48 -25.02
N VAL A 116 -9.82 17.60 -24.30
CA VAL A 116 -11.30 17.64 -24.19
C VAL A 116 -11.77 18.93 -23.53
N LEU A 117 -11.13 19.38 -22.45
CA LEU A 117 -11.48 20.63 -21.77
C LEU A 117 -11.20 21.86 -22.66
N ALA A 118 -10.10 21.88 -23.40
CA ALA A 118 -9.80 22.94 -24.36
C ALA A 118 -10.81 22.97 -25.51
N VAL A 119 -11.22 21.81 -26.03
CA VAL A 119 -12.28 21.69 -27.03
C VAL A 119 -13.64 22.13 -26.46
N LEU A 120 -13.96 21.80 -25.21
CA LEU A 120 -15.17 22.26 -24.56
C LEU A 120 -15.18 23.79 -24.38
N ILE A 121 -14.07 24.37 -23.90
CA ILE A 121 -13.95 25.82 -23.72
C ILE A 121 -14.03 26.56 -25.06
N THR A 122 -13.38 26.04 -26.10
CA THR A 122 -13.44 26.63 -27.46
C THR A 122 -14.82 26.52 -28.09
N THR A 123 -15.52 25.38 -27.93
CA THR A 123 -16.90 25.20 -28.42
C THR A 123 -17.91 26.07 -27.66
N PHE A 124 -17.72 26.29 -26.36
CA PHE A 124 -18.53 27.24 -25.57
C PHE A 124 -18.27 28.70 -25.99
N LYS A 125 -17.01 29.07 -26.22
CA LYS A 125 -16.63 30.43 -26.63
C LYS A 125 -17.10 30.77 -28.06
N ASN A 126 -17.10 29.78 -28.95
CA ASN A 126 -17.55 29.95 -30.34
C ASN A 126 -19.08 29.86 -30.51
N GLY A 127 -19.86 29.65 -29.43
CA GLY A 127 -21.33 29.66 -29.48
C GLY A 127 -21.99 28.52 -30.27
N MET A 128 -21.20 27.68 -30.94
CA MET A 128 -21.62 26.57 -31.82
C MET A 128 -22.54 25.56 -31.14
N LEU A 129 -22.46 25.44 -29.81
CA LEU A 129 -23.30 24.58 -28.98
C LEU A 129 -24.77 25.03 -28.96
N LYS A 130 -25.04 26.34 -28.99
CA LYS A 130 -26.41 26.89 -29.06
C LYS A 130 -27.03 26.69 -30.44
N GLU A 131 -26.22 26.77 -31.49
CA GLU A 131 -26.65 26.56 -32.88
C GLU A 131 -26.92 25.08 -33.18
N GLY A 132 -26.06 24.19 -32.68
CA GLY A 132 -26.26 22.73 -32.78
C GLY A 132 -27.51 22.26 -32.04
N LEU A 133 -27.77 22.78 -30.83
CA LEU A 133 -28.96 22.44 -30.06
C LEU A 133 -30.25 22.96 -30.71
N ARG A 134 -30.23 24.19 -31.26
CA ARG A 134 -31.38 24.75 -31.99
C ARG A 134 -31.72 23.95 -33.24
N LYS A 135 -30.71 23.55 -34.02
CA LYS A 135 -30.91 22.69 -35.20
C LYS A 135 -31.39 21.29 -34.85
N ALA A 136 -30.93 20.73 -33.73
CA ALA A 136 -31.39 19.41 -33.27
C ALA A 136 -32.84 19.42 -32.76
N ILE A 137 -33.29 20.53 -32.17
CA ILE A 137 -34.69 20.72 -31.75
C ILE A 137 -35.59 20.99 -32.97
N GLU A 138 -35.12 21.67 -34.01
CA GLU A 138 -35.86 21.83 -35.27
C GLU A 138 -35.99 20.54 -36.09
N TYR A 139 -35.06 19.60 -35.91
CA TYR A 139 -35.07 18.31 -36.62
C TYR A 139 -35.91 17.22 -35.94
N LEU A 140 -36.45 17.50 -34.75
CA LEU A 140 -37.24 16.59 -33.93
C LEU A 140 -38.72 17.01 -33.92
#